data_AF-A0A954JVB0-F1
#
_entry.id   AF-A0A954JVB0-F1
#
_cell.length_a   1.000
_cell.length_b   1.000
_cell.length_c   1.000
_cell.angle_alpha   90.00
_cell.angle_beta   90.00
_cell.angle_gamma   90.00
#
_symmetry.space_group_name_H-M   'P 1'
#
loop_
_entity.id
_entity.type
_entity.pdbx_description
1 polymer ?
#
loop_
_entity_poly.entity_id
_entity_poly.type
_entity_poly.pdbx_seq_one_letter_code
_entity_poly.pdbx_strand_id
1 'polypeptide(L)'
;MKTALLFGLVVAGLSMFGTVNKVEARPNFKNIWAETYPNSPMLIAKKCGICHPGKSKKEKSDYGEAVFEALGKKRKATDKEVIVKALKAAEAKPTSVEGKTYGDFIKADEMTPTKKSE
;
A
#
# COMPACT_ATOMS: atom_id res chain seq x y z
N MET A 1 3.47 -55.40 -55.32
CA MET A 1 3.18 -53.97 -55.10
C MET A 1 2.85 -53.80 -53.62
N LYS A 2 3.71 -53.11 -52.86
CA LYS A 2 3.53 -52.83 -51.43
C LYS A 2 4.02 -51.41 -51.19
N THR A 3 3.12 -50.44 -51.34
CA THR A 3 3.38 -49.05 -50.93
C THR A 3 2.91 -48.91 -49.49
N ALA A 4 3.88 -48.82 -48.58
CA ALA A 4 3.65 -48.53 -47.18
C ALA A 4 3.14 -47.10 -47.03
N LEU A 5 2.01 -46.97 -46.34
CA LEU A 5 1.40 -45.71 -45.94
C LEU A 5 2.27 -45.08 -44.84
N LEU A 6 2.86 -43.91 -45.09
CA LEU A 6 3.52 -43.10 -44.07
C LEU A 6 2.58 -41.99 -43.62
N PHE A 7 1.93 -42.19 -42.47
CA PHE A 7 1.27 -41.12 -41.72
C PHE A 7 2.35 -40.23 -41.08
N GLY A 8 2.69 -39.12 -41.73
CA GLY A 8 3.49 -38.05 -41.14
C GLY A 8 2.62 -37.18 -40.25
N LEU A 9 2.64 -37.43 -38.94
CA LEU A 9 1.94 -36.63 -37.94
C LEU A 9 2.73 -35.32 -37.71
N VAL A 10 2.37 -34.27 -38.44
CA VAL A 10 2.91 -32.92 -38.22
C VAL A 10 2.30 -32.36 -36.94
N VAL A 11 3.03 -32.45 -35.84
CA VAL A 11 2.69 -31.76 -34.58
C VAL A 11 2.88 -30.27 -34.83
N ALA A 12 1.78 -29.56 -35.07
CA ALA A 12 1.74 -28.12 -35.02
C ALA A 12 2.07 -27.67 -33.60
N GLY A 13 3.32 -27.24 -33.38
CA GLY A 13 3.77 -26.62 -32.15
C GLY A 13 3.02 -25.29 -31.95
N LEU A 14 1.92 -25.35 -31.21
CA LEU A 14 1.22 -24.17 -30.73
C LEU A 14 2.10 -23.51 -29.66
N SER A 15 3.01 -22.64 -30.10
CA SER A 15 3.80 -21.77 -29.23
C SER A 15 2.86 -20.86 -28.47
N MET A 16 2.47 -21.29 -27.28
CA MET A 16 1.69 -20.52 -26.33
C MET A 16 2.58 -19.38 -25.84
N PHE A 17 2.53 -18.22 -26.51
CA PHE A 17 3.10 -16.98 -26.02
C PHE A 17 2.29 -16.53 -24.80
N GLY A 18 2.54 -17.17 -23.66
CA GLY A 18 2.03 -16.71 -22.38
C GLY A 18 2.60 -15.34 -22.08
N THR A 19 1.75 -14.32 -22.10
CA THR A 19 2.11 -13.00 -21.58
C THR A 19 2.44 -13.18 -20.10
N VAL A 20 3.73 -13.04 -19.75
CA VAL A 20 4.15 -13.06 -18.34
C VAL A 20 3.57 -11.81 -17.69
N ASN A 21 2.45 -11.98 -16.98
CA ASN A 21 1.92 -10.94 -16.12
C ASN A 21 2.96 -10.68 -15.02
N LYS A 22 3.70 -9.58 -15.13
CA LYS A 22 4.65 -9.15 -14.10
C LYS A 22 3.88 -8.82 -12.82
N VAL A 23 3.90 -9.74 -11.86
CA VAL A 23 3.37 -9.49 -10.51
C VAL A 23 4.24 -8.42 -9.85
N GLU A 24 3.70 -7.20 -9.75
CA GLU A 24 4.33 -6.11 -9.00
C GLU A 24 4.05 -6.31 -7.51
N ALA A 25 5.10 -6.44 -6.69
CA ALA A 25 4.97 -6.56 -5.25
C ALA A 25 4.25 -5.33 -4.68
N ARG A 26 3.23 -5.56 -3.84
CA ARG A 26 2.46 -4.47 -3.23
C ARG A 26 3.18 -3.89 -2.00
N PRO A 27 3.09 -2.57 -1.76
CA PRO A 27 3.60 -1.95 -0.54
C PRO A 27 3.03 -2.58 0.73
N ASN A 28 3.88 -2.88 1.71
CA ASN A 28 3.49 -3.51 2.98
C ASN A 28 3.24 -2.49 4.11
N PHE A 29 2.45 -1.45 3.84
CA PHE A 29 2.19 -0.37 4.80
C PHE A 29 1.64 -0.87 6.13
N LYS A 30 0.72 -1.84 6.12
CA LYS A 30 0.08 -2.35 7.34
C LYS A 30 1.11 -2.89 8.34
N ASN A 31 2.01 -3.78 7.89
CA ASN A 31 2.96 -4.40 8.80
C ASN A 31 4.04 -3.40 9.21
N ILE A 32 4.55 -2.60 8.27
CA ILE A 32 5.55 -1.57 8.58
C ILE A 32 5.00 -0.54 9.57
N TRP A 33 3.72 -0.17 9.46
CA TRP A 33 3.07 0.72 10.41
C TRP A 33 3.04 0.11 11.82
N ALA A 34 2.60 -1.14 11.96
CA ALA A 34 2.58 -1.85 13.25
C ALA A 34 3.97 -2.01 13.87
N GLU A 35 4.99 -2.25 13.05
CA GLU A 35 6.40 -2.30 13.50
C GLU A 35 6.94 -0.92 13.92
N THR A 36 6.47 0.15 13.26
CA THR A 36 6.90 1.53 13.56
C THR A 36 6.24 2.08 14.84
N TYR A 37 5.02 1.63 15.13
CA TYR A 37 4.18 2.12 16.21
C TYR A 37 3.64 0.96 17.08
N PRO A 38 4.52 0.18 17.73
CA PRO A 38 4.09 -1.02 18.47
C PRO A 38 3.23 -0.67 19.70
N ASN A 39 3.32 0.56 20.20
CA ASN A 39 2.60 1.03 21.38
C ASN A 39 1.23 1.66 21.06
N SER A 40 0.72 1.47 19.84
CA SER A 40 -0.57 2.02 19.39
C SER A 40 -1.57 0.91 19.01
N PRO A 41 -1.96 0.02 19.95
CA PRO A 41 -2.74 -1.18 19.64
C PRO A 41 -4.11 -0.90 19.00
N MET A 42 -4.81 0.17 19.39
CA MET A 42 -6.09 0.57 18.78
C MET A 42 -5.89 0.90 17.30
N LEU A 43 -4.87 1.69 16.98
CA LEU A 43 -4.53 2.03 15.60
C LEU A 43 -4.03 0.82 14.81
N ILE A 44 -3.19 -0.06 15.38
CA ILE A 44 -2.78 -1.33 14.73
C ILE A 44 -4.02 -2.13 14.33
N ALA A 45 -5.03 -2.21 15.20
CA ALA A 45 -6.27 -2.94 14.93
C ALA A 45 -7.07 -2.35 13.76
N LYS A 46 -6.93 -1.06 13.45
CA LYS A 46 -7.55 -0.42 12.29
C LYS A 46 -6.93 -0.84 10.96
N LYS A 47 -5.71 -1.40 10.94
CA LYS A 47 -5.03 -1.90 9.74
C LYS A 47 -4.96 -0.81 8.64
N CYS A 48 -5.60 -1.04 7.50
CA CYS A 48 -5.68 -0.06 6.41
C CYS A 48 -6.50 1.18 6.77
N GLY A 49 -7.36 1.10 7.80
CA GLY A 49 -8.29 2.13 8.21
C GLY A 49 -7.63 3.41 8.73
N ILE A 50 -6.35 3.33 9.17
CA ILE A 50 -5.59 4.51 9.61
C ILE A 50 -5.45 5.51 8.46
N CYS A 51 -5.10 5.00 7.27
CA CYS A 51 -4.90 5.81 6.06
C CYS A 51 -6.12 5.83 5.15
N HIS A 52 -6.99 4.82 5.23
CA HIS A 52 -8.18 4.62 4.39
C HIS A 52 -9.40 4.32 5.26
N PRO A 53 -9.95 5.32 5.97
CA PRO A 53 -11.02 5.11 6.96
C PRO A 53 -12.37 4.74 6.32
N GLY A 54 -12.54 5.01 5.03
CA GLY A 54 -13.77 4.76 4.28
C GLY A 54 -13.93 3.32 3.79
N LYS A 55 -14.90 3.12 2.90
CA LYS A 55 -15.17 1.79 2.31
C LYS A 55 -14.22 1.45 1.16
N SER A 56 -13.49 2.43 0.64
CA SER A 56 -12.55 2.26 -0.47
C SER A 56 -11.14 2.76 -0.14
N LYS A 57 -10.15 2.22 -0.85
CA LYS A 57 -8.75 2.69 -0.79
C LYS A 57 -8.55 4.09 -1.40
N LYS A 58 -9.57 4.64 -2.06
CA LYS A 58 -9.49 5.98 -2.66
C LYS A 58 -9.76 7.07 -1.63
N GLU A 59 -10.64 6.77 -0.67
CA GLU A 59 -10.88 7.59 0.51
C GLU A 59 -9.64 7.55 1.40
N LYS A 60 -9.01 8.71 1.57
CA LYS A 60 -7.82 8.84 2.41
C LYS A 60 -8.16 9.72 3.61
N SER A 61 -7.65 9.35 4.78
CA SER A 61 -7.56 10.29 5.88
C SER A 61 -6.51 11.34 5.55
N ASP A 62 -6.56 12.50 6.21
CA ASP A 62 -5.55 13.53 6.05
C ASP A 62 -4.13 13.04 6.38
N TYR A 63 -4.02 12.17 7.39
CA TYR A 63 -2.76 11.48 7.67
C TYR A 63 -2.34 10.59 6.49
N GLY A 64 -3.27 9.82 5.92
CA GLY A 64 -3.03 9.03 4.71
C GLY A 64 -2.59 9.88 3.52
N GLU A 65 -3.18 11.06 3.33
CA GLU A 65 -2.75 12.02 2.30
C GLU A 65 -1.35 12.56 2.58
N ALA A 66 -1.06 12.94 3.83
CA ALA A 66 0.26 13.40 4.25
C ALA A 66 1.36 12.35 4.00
N VAL A 67 1.08 11.07 4.26
CA VAL A 67 1.99 9.96 3.93
C VAL A 67 2.19 9.85 2.42
N PHE A 68 1.12 9.93 1.64
CA PHE A 68 1.18 9.84 0.17
C PHE A 68 1.92 11.02 -0.48
N GLU A 69 1.83 12.21 0.11
CA GLU A 69 2.61 13.38 -0.27
C GLU A 69 4.09 13.18 0.06
N ALA A 70 4.41 12.69 1.26
CA ALA A 70 5.79 12.44 1.68
C ALA A 70 6.48 11.36 0.82
N LEU A 71 5.72 10.38 0.30
CA LEU A 71 6.22 9.40 -0.68
C LEU A 71 6.48 10.02 -2.06
N GLY A 72 5.80 11.11 -2.42
CA GLY A 72 5.92 11.76 -3.72
C GLY A 72 5.69 10.79 -4.88
N LYS A 73 6.71 10.61 -5.73
CA LYS A 73 6.67 9.66 -6.86
C LYS A 73 6.80 8.19 -6.44
N LYS A 74 7.20 7.91 -5.18
CA LYS A 74 7.46 6.57 -4.65
C LYS A 74 6.23 5.94 -3.96
N ARG A 75 5.01 6.23 -4.44
CA ARG A 75 3.76 5.69 -3.82
C ARG A 75 3.64 4.17 -3.84
N LYS A 76 4.39 3.52 -4.73
CA LYS A 76 4.49 2.05 -4.82
C LYS A 76 5.74 1.49 -4.12
N ALA A 77 6.42 2.27 -3.27
CA ALA A 77 7.59 1.80 -2.54
C ALA A 77 7.24 0.54 -1.73
N THR A 78 8.07 -0.48 -1.84
CA THR A 78 8.06 -1.68 -0.98
C THR A 78 9.18 -1.62 0.06
N ASP A 79 10.11 -0.68 -0.10
CA ASP A 79 11.23 -0.44 0.80
C ASP A 79 10.74 0.09 2.15
N LYS A 80 11.15 -0.61 3.23
CA LYS A 80 10.73 -0.29 4.59
C LYS A 80 11.21 1.09 5.03
N GLU A 81 12.43 1.48 4.72
CA GLU A 81 13.00 2.76 5.14
C GLU A 81 12.30 3.94 4.46
N VAL A 82 11.99 3.80 3.17
CA VAL A 82 11.22 4.80 2.42
C VAL A 82 9.83 4.98 3.04
N ILE A 83 9.16 3.88 3.38
CA ILE A 83 7.84 3.93 4.01
C ILE A 83 7.94 4.56 5.40
N VAL A 84 8.87 4.11 6.26
CA VAL A 84 9.06 4.65 7.62
C VAL A 84 9.35 6.14 7.56
N LYS A 85 10.22 6.59 6.65
CA LYS A 85 10.51 8.02 6.46
C LYS A 85 9.26 8.81 6.10
N ALA A 86 8.40 8.29 5.24
CA ALA A 86 7.14 8.93 4.89
C ALA A 86 6.15 8.98 6.06
N LEU A 87 6.05 7.90 6.84
CA LEU A 87 5.23 7.86 8.06
C LEU A 87 5.68 8.90 9.09
N LYS A 88 7.00 9.00 9.33
CA LYS A 88 7.58 9.99 10.25
C LYS A 88 7.48 11.43 9.74
N ALA A 89 7.59 11.64 8.43
CA ALA A 89 7.35 12.97 7.85
C ALA A 89 5.88 13.40 8.00
N ALA A 90 4.93 12.47 7.83
CA ALA A 90 3.52 12.74 8.07
C ALA A 90 3.24 12.98 9.57
N GLU A 91 3.88 12.23 10.47
CA GLU A 91 3.77 12.40 11.93
C GLU A 91 4.02 13.85 12.37
N ALA A 92 5.01 14.51 11.78
CA ALA A 92 5.40 15.88 12.12
C ALA A 92 4.48 16.97 11.55
N LYS A 93 3.51 16.63 10.69
CA LYS A 93 2.60 17.62 10.12
C LYS A 93 1.52 18.04 11.13
N PRO A 94 1.09 19.31 11.11
CA PRO A 94 -0.01 19.79 11.94
C PRO A 94 -1.33 19.12 11.52
N THR A 95 -2.25 19.07 12.48
CA THR A 95 -3.63 18.64 12.25
C THR A 95 -4.58 19.84 12.20
N SER A 96 -5.88 19.59 12.03
CA SER A 96 -6.93 20.59 12.21
C SER A 96 -7.14 21.01 13.67
N VAL A 97 -6.57 20.27 14.63
CA VAL A 97 -6.59 20.65 16.05
C VAL A 97 -5.37 21.51 16.34
N GLU A 98 -5.61 22.73 16.79
CA GLU A 98 -4.56 23.72 17.06
C GLU A 98 -3.49 23.17 18.02
N GLY A 99 -2.23 23.41 17.68
CA GLY A 99 -1.07 22.98 18.46
C GLY A 99 -0.81 21.48 18.46
N LYS A 100 -1.60 20.65 17.76
CA LYS A 100 -1.40 19.20 17.66
C LYS A 100 -0.94 18.75 16.28
N THR A 101 -0.01 17.82 16.27
CA THR A 101 0.48 17.08 15.10
C THR A 101 -0.18 15.71 14.98
N TYR A 102 -0.07 15.07 13.81
CA TYR A 102 -0.55 13.69 13.68
C TYR A 102 0.15 12.74 14.67
N GLY A 103 1.42 12.99 14.98
CA GLY A 103 2.17 12.24 15.96
C GLY A 103 1.62 12.30 17.36
N ASP A 104 0.99 13.40 17.75
CA ASP A 104 0.39 13.51 19.08
C ASP A 104 -0.80 12.56 19.24
N PHE A 105 -1.62 12.40 18.19
CA PHE A 105 -2.71 11.42 18.17
C PHE A 105 -2.18 9.98 18.09
N ILE A 106 -1.16 9.72 17.27
CA ILE A 106 -0.57 8.36 17.16
C ILE A 106 0.03 7.92 18.50
N LYS A 107 0.75 8.82 19.19
CA LYS A 107 1.30 8.56 20.53
C LYS A 107 0.21 8.34 21.58
N ALA A 108 -0.91 9.04 21.46
CA ALA A 108 -2.08 8.84 22.31
C ALA A 108 -2.89 7.58 21.94
N ASP A 109 -2.51 6.86 20.88
CA ASP A 109 -3.29 5.76 20.30
C ASP A 109 -4.74 6.19 20.00
N GLU A 110 -4.87 7.37 19.40
CA GLU A 110 -6.14 7.99 19.00
C GLU A 110 -6.21 8.15 17.47
N MET A 111 -7.42 8.15 16.92
CA MET A 111 -7.61 8.38 15.50
C MET A 111 -7.25 9.82 15.15
N THR A 112 -6.40 10.01 14.15
CA THR A 112 -6.07 11.35 13.65
C THR A 112 -7.32 12.04 13.13
N PRO A 113 -7.53 13.33 13.44
CA PRO A 113 -8.67 14.06 12.90
C PRO A 113 -8.56 14.15 11.38
N THR A 114 -9.68 13.99 10.71
CA THR A 114 -9.83 14.36 9.30
C THR A 114 -10.17 15.84 9.24
N LYS A 115 -9.68 16.59 8.26
CA LYS A 115 -10.22 17.91 7.95
C LYS A 115 -11.70 17.73 7.74
N LYS A 116 -12.52 18.44 8.54
CA LYS A 116 -13.91 18.64 8.16
C LYS A 116 -13.84 19.37 6.82
N SER A 117 -14.33 18.74 5.76
CA SER A 117 -14.81 19.49 4.61
C SER A 117 -15.92 20.39 5.15
N GLU A 118 -15.58 21.66 5.36
CA GLU A 118 -16.56 22.74 5.51
C GLU A 118 -17.37 22.89 4.22
#